data_AF-A0A1A2GU01-F1
#
_entry.id   AF-A0A1A2GU01-F1
#
_cell.length_a   1.000
_cell.length_b   1.000
_cell.length_c   1.000
_cell.angle_alpha   90.00
_cell.angle_beta   90.00
_cell.angle_gamma   90.00
#
_symmetry.space_group_name_H-M   'P 1'
#
loop_
_entity.id
_entity.type
_entity.pdbx_description
1 polymer ?
#
loop_
_entity_poly.entity_id
_entity_poly.type
_entity_poly.pdbx_seq_one_letter_code
_entity_poly.pdbx_strand_id
1 'polypeptide(L)'
;MGFLVGSWPEKWHRSRVFRVLSLGGYVAFDLPRLVTGLGAALLAGIAAVHGYLLYVVADQGALPAAFVGYAAAVIAACLAAAAAMAYGRKPAVAQAGWYFGSLLSCAILGIDVATRIAGVPGMPAVTGHWDVAPATFALAFAGAFVGLHGSVLLGINVAYPRQRHWED
;
A
#
# COMPACT_ATOMS: atom_id res chain seq x y z
N MET A 1 9.80 15.45 8.65
CA MET A 1 11.05 15.91 8.02
C MET A 1 11.67 14.85 7.11
N GLY A 2 10.90 14.01 6.38
CA GLY A 2 11.51 13.01 5.49
C GLY A 2 12.15 13.74 4.30
N PHE A 3 13.16 13.16 3.66
CA PHE A 3 13.94 13.84 2.61
C PHE A 3 13.05 14.47 1.51
N LEU A 4 11.94 13.82 1.16
CA LEU A 4 10.97 14.30 0.18
C LEU A 4 9.88 15.21 0.74
N VAL A 5 9.62 15.27 2.05
CA VAL A 5 8.62 16.21 2.62
C VAL A 5 9.24 17.60 2.82
N GLY A 6 10.55 17.66 3.10
CA GLY A 6 11.27 18.92 3.21
C GLY A 6 11.49 19.65 1.88
N SER A 7 11.30 18.98 0.74
CA SER A 7 11.47 19.56 -0.60
C SER A 7 10.19 20.12 -1.21
N TRP A 8 9.06 20.08 -0.49
CA TRP A 8 7.78 20.56 -1.05
C TRP A 8 7.75 22.09 -1.07
N PRO A 9 7.09 22.70 -2.07
CA PRO A 9 7.00 24.15 -2.15
C PRO A 9 6.36 24.71 -0.89
N GLU A 10 6.92 25.77 -0.32
CA GLU A 10 6.40 26.36 0.91
C GLU A 10 4.95 26.86 0.78
N LYS A 11 4.55 27.16 -0.47
CA LYS A 11 3.18 27.49 -0.86
C LYS A 11 2.19 26.35 -0.59
N TRP A 12 2.62 25.09 -0.71
CA TRP A 12 1.79 23.92 -0.43
C TRP A 12 1.42 23.83 1.05
N HIS A 13 2.40 23.95 1.95
CA HIS A 13 2.18 23.90 3.39
C HIS A 13 1.29 25.04 3.90
N ARG A 14 1.27 26.19 3.22
CA ARG A 14 0.39 27.32 3.54
C ARG A 14 -1.01 27.22 2.94
N SER A 15 -1.24 26.29 2.01
CA SER A 15 -2.53 26.16 1.31
C SER A 15 -3.65 25.76 2.26
N ARG A 16 -4.88 26.23 1.98
CA ARG A 16 -6.06 25.83 2.75
C ARG A 16 -6.33 24.32 2.66
N VAL A 17 -6.02 23.72 1.51
CA VAL A 17 -6.16 22.28 1.26
C VAL A 17 -5.27 21.48 2.21
N PHE A 18 -3.98 21.82 2.32
CA PHE A 18 -3.08 21.17 3.27
C PHE A 18 -3.58 21.29 4.71
N ARG A 19 -4.04 22.48 5.10
CA ARG A 19 -4.55 22.73 6.46
C ARG A 19 -5.81 21.94 6.79
N VAL A 20 -6.71 21.74 5.82
CA VAL A 20 -7.90 20.89 5.99
C VAL A 20 -7.51 19.42 6.06
N LEU A 21 -6.64 18.97 5.14
CA LEU A 21 -6.18 17.58 5.08
C LEU A 21 -5.35 17.18 6.29
N SER A 22 -4.54 18.09 6.85
CA SER A 22 -3.77 17.85 8.08
C SER A 22 -4.59 18.05 9.36
N LEU A 23 -5.91 18.22 9.26
CA LEU A 23 -6.82 18.53 10.38
C LEU A 23 -6.33 19.72 11.21
N GLY A 24 -5.77 20.73 10.54
CA GLY A 24 -5.18 21.92 11.15
C GLY A 24 -3.89 21.68 11.96
N GLY A 25 -3.38 20.44 11.98
CA GLY A 25 -2.27 20.04 12.86
C GLY A 25 -2.71 19.76 14.30
N TYR A 26 -4.03 19.72 14.58
CA TYR A 26 -4.56 19.50 15.93
C TYR A 26 -4.59 18.03 16.34
N VAL A 27 -4.58 17.10 15.37
CA VAL A 27 -4.60 15.65 15.62
C VAL A 27 -3.30 15.05 15.13
N ALA A 28 -2.50 14.51 16.05
CA ALA A 28 -1.30 13.75 15.75
C ALA A 28 -1.29 12.47 16.58
N PHE A 29 -1.32 11.31 15.94
CA PHE A 29 -1.12 10.02 16.58
C PHE A 29 0.36 9.65 16.49
N ASP A 30 1.05 9.74 17.63
CA ASP A 30 2.45 9.34 17.75
C ASP A 30 2.54 7.85 18.14
N LEU A 31 2.00 6.96 17.30
CA LEU A 31 2.21 5.50 17.44
C LEU A 31 3.03 4.95 16.26
N PRO A 32 4.32 5.34 16.11
CA PRO A 32 5.15 4.96 14.98
C PRO A 32 5.27 3.46 14.72
N ARG A 33 5.30 2.63 15.78
CA ARG A 33 5.41 1.17 15.60
C ARG A 33 4.10 0.59 15.12
N LEU A 34 2.97 1.02 15.69
CA LEU A 34 1.64 0.56 15.28
C LEU A 34 1.36 0.96 13.83
N VAL A 35 1.62 2.20 13.45
CA VAL A 35 1.39 2.72 12.09
C VAL A 35 2.25 1.96 11.06
N THR A 36 3.52 1.70 11.39
CA THR A 36 4.41 0.94 10.52
C THR A 36 4.01 -0.53 10.44
N GLY A 37 3.62 -1.12 11.56
CA GLY A 37 3.09 -2.48 11.63
C GLY A 37 1.81 -2.63 10.82
N LEU A 38 0.90 -1.66 10.89
CA LEU A 38 -0.31 -1.63 10.09
C LEU A 38 0.01 -1.50 8.59
N GLY A 39 0.94 -0.62 8.21
CA GLY A 39 1.41 -0.51 6.82
C GLY A 39 1.99 -1.82 6.30
N ALA A 40 2.85 -2.48 7.08
CA ALA A 40 3.40 -3.79 6.74
C ALA A 40 2.30 -4.87 6.65
N ALA A 41 1.33 -4.86 7.57
CA ALA A 41 0.21 -5.80 7.57
C ALA A 41 -0.70 -5.63 6.35
N LEU A 42 -0.95 -4.39 5.91
CA LEU A 42 -1.72 -4.11 4.70
C LEU A 42 -1.02 -4.66 3.45
N LEU A 43 0.30 -4.47 3.33
CA LEU A 43 1.09 -5.06 2.23
C LEU A 43 1.12 -6.60 2.30
N ALA A 44 1.24 -7.16 3.51
CA ALA A 44 1.13 -8.60 3.70
C ALA A 44 -0.26 -9.14 3.33
N GLY A 45 -1.33 -8.38 3.59
CA GLY A 45 -2.69 -8.70 3.16
C GLY A 45 -2.83 -8.77 1.64
N ILE A 46 -2.23 -7.81 0.91
CA ILE A 46 -2.18 -7.85 -0.56
C ILE A 46 -1.44 -9.11 -1.04
N ALA A 47 -0.29 -9.43 -0.45
CA ALA A 47 0.46 -10.64 -0.78
C ALA A 47 -0.36 -11.92 -0.49
N ALA A 48 -1.04 -11.98 0.65
CA ALA A 48 -1.88 -13.12 1.04
C ALA A 48 -3.05 -13.33 0.07
N VAL A 49 -3.70 -12.26 -0.38
CA VAL A 49 -4.76 -12.33 -1.39
C VAL A 49 -4.24 -12.91 -2.71
N HIS A 50 -3.09 -12.45 -3.19
CA HIS A 50 -2.50 -12.97 -4.43
C HIS A 50 -2.04 -14.43 -4.27
N GLY A 51 -1.51 -14.81 -3.10
CA GLY A 51 -1.16 -16.19 -2.78
C GLY A 51 -2.38 -17.11 -2.72
N TYR A 52 -3.49 -16.62 -2.14
CA TYR A 52 -4.76 -17.34 -2.10
C TYR A 52 -5.32 -17.56 -3.51
N LEU A 53 -5.29 -16.54 -4.38
CA LEU A 53 -5.71 -16.69 -5.78
C LEU A 53 -4.86 -17.71 -6.52
N LEU A 54 -3.54 -17.69 -6.33
CA LEU A 54 -2.66 -18.72 -6.91
C LEU A 54 -3.02 -20.11 -6.41
N TYR A 55 -3.28 -20.27 -5.11
CA TYR A 55 -3.63 -21.56 -4.52
C TYR A 55 -4.97 -22.09 -5.04
N VAL A 56 -6.03 -21.27 -5.01
CA VAL A 56 -7.38 -21.69 -5.39
C VAL A 56 -7.51 -21.91 -6.90
N VAL A 57 -6.89 -21.07 -7.73
CA VAL A 57 -6.98 -21.20 -9.19
C VAL A 57 -6.03 -22.28 -9.72
N ALA A 58 -4.95 -22.60 -9.01
CA ALA A 58 -4.08 -23.72 -9.38
C ALA A 58 -4.83 -25.07 -9.38
N ASP A 59 -5.82 -25.23 -8.49
CA ASP A 59 -6.64 -26.44 -8.38
C ASP A 59 -7.63 -26.60 -9.55
N GLN A 60 -7.94 -25.51 -10.27
CA GLN A 60 -8.93 -25.49 -11.35
C GLN A 60 -8.35 -25.70 -12.76
N GLY A 61 -7.02 -25.84 -12.88
CA GLY A 61 -6.35 -26.18 -14.13
C GLY A 61 -5.92 -24.98 -14.98
N ALA A 62 -4.65 -25.03 -15.43
CA ALA A 62 -3.98 -24.13 -16.38
C ALA A 62 -4.11 -22.61 -16.09
N LEU A 63 -3.57 -22.19 -14.95
CA LEU A 63 -3.24 -20.78 -14.70
C LEU A 63 -2.37 -20.23 -15.84
N PRO A 64 -2.77 -19.12 -16.51
CA PRO A 64 -1.91 -18.46 -17.48
C PRO A 64 -0.57 -18.09 -16.83
N ALA A 65 0.55 -18.48 -17.44
CA ALA A 65 1.89 -18.21 -16.90
C ALA A 65 2.12 -16.71 -16.62
N ALA A 66 1.49 -15.84 -17.40
CA ALA A 66 1.50 -14.39 -17.19
C ALA A 66 0.86 -13.98 -15.85
N PHE A 67 -0.25 -14.60 -15.44
CA PHE A 67 -0.88 -14.32 -14.14
C PHE A 67 -0.01 -14.82 -12.98
N VAL A 68 0.59 -16.00 -13.13
CA VAL A 68 1.51 -16.55 -12.12
C VAL A 68 2.71 -15.62 -11.93
N GLY A 69 3.33 -15.17 -13.02
CA GLY A 69 4.43 -14.22 -12.98
C GLY A 69 4.03 -12.89 -12.33
N TYR A 70 2.86 -12.35 -12.69
CA TYR A 70 2.31 -11.13 -12.07
C TYR A 70 2.11 -11.30 -10.55
N ALA A 71 1.40 -12.35 -10.13
CA ALA A 71 1.08 -12.56 -8.73
C ALA A 71 2.36 -12.82 -7.89
N ALA A 72 3.30 -13.60 -8.41
CA ALA A 72 4.59 -13.83 -7.75
C ALA A 72 5.40 -12.52 -7.59
N ALA A 73 5.41 -11.68 -8.63
CA ALA A 73 6.08 -10.38 -8.57
C ALA A 73 5.42 -9.44 -7.54
N VAL A 74 4.09 -9.38 -7.50
CA VAL A 74 3.35 -8.58 -6.50
C VAL A 74 3.63 -9.07 -5.08
N ILE A 75 3.58 -10.39 -4.85
CA ILE A 75 3.88 -10.98 -3.54
C ILE A 75 5.30 -10.60 -3.11
N ALA A 76 6.30 -10.83 -3.97
CA ALA A 76 7.69 -10.52 -3.67
C ALA A 76 7.89 -9.02 -3.37
N ALA A 77 7.29 -8.14 -4.18
CA ALA A 77 7.37 -6.69 -4.00
C ALA A 77 6.70 -6.22 -2.70
N CYS A 78 5.50 -6.72 -2.38
CA CYS A 78 4.79 -6.42 -1.14
C CYS A 78 5.59 -6.85 0.09
N LEU A 79 6.14 -8.08 0.08
CA LEU A 79 6.94 -8.60 1.19
C LEU A 79 8.26 -7.85 1.34
N ALA A 80 8.93 -7.52 0.24
CA ALA A 80 10.15 -6.70 0.28
C ALA A 80 9.88 -5.31 0.85
N ALA A 81 8.79 -4.66 0.43
CA ALA A 81 8.35 -3.36 0.96
C ALA A 81 8.04 -3.43 2.45
N ALA A 82 7.25 -4.43 2.88
CA ALA A 82 6.89 -4.65 4.27
C ALA A 82 8.14 -4.93 5.13
N ALA A 83 9.06 -5.76 4.65
CA ALA A 83 10.31 -6.05 5.34
C ALA A 83 11.22 -4.81 5.45
N ALA A 84 11.29 -4.00 4.39
CA ALA A 84 12.03 -2.74 4.42
C ALA A 84 11.46 -1.76 5.45
N MET A 85 10.13 -1.70 5.59
CA MET A 85 9.45 -0.89 6.61
C MET A 85 9.68 -1.41 8.03
N ALA A 86 9.52 -2.72 8.26
CA ALA A 86 9.56 -3.32 9.59
C ALA A 86 10.99 -3.53 10.13
N TYR A 87 11.94 -3.89 9.27
CA TYR A 87 13.30 -4.27 9.65
C TYR A 87 14.38 -3.32 9.13
N GLY A 88 14.00 -2.26 8.42
CA GLY A 88 14.91 -1.25 7.89
C GLY A 88 15.64 -0.50 9.01
N ARG A 89 16.85 -0.92 9.35
CA ARG A 89 17.70 -0.27 10.37
C ARG A 89 18.07 1.18 10.00
N LYS A 90 18.11 1.49 8.70
CA LYS A 90 18.36 2.85 8.20
C LYS A 90 17.02 3.53 7.92
N PRO A 91 16.81 4.79 8.36
CA PRO A 91 15.57 5.53 8.09
C PRO A 91 15.26 5.65 6.60
N ALA A 92 16.29 5.75 5.76
CA ALA A 92 16.14 5.78 4.31
C ALA A 92 15.53 4.48 3.74
N VAL A 93 15.81 3.32 4.34
CA VAL A 93 15.28 2.03 3.88
C VAL A 93 13.81 1.90 4.24
N ALA A 94 13.44 2.25 5.48
CA ALA A 94 12.04 2.28 5.89
C ALA A 94 11.22 3.25 5.03
N GLN A 95 11.77 4.45 4.78
CA GLN A 95 11.14 5.45 3.92
C GLN A 95 11.02 4.98 2.45
N ALA A 96 12.04 4.29 1.92
CA ALA A 96 11.96 3.69 0.59
C ALA A 96 10.87 2.61 0.53
N GLY A 97 10.73 1.79 1.57
CA GLY A 97 9.65 0.81 1.70
C GLY A 97 8.26 1.45 1.62
N TRP A 98 8.05 2.57 2.32
CA TRP A 98 6.79 3.33 2.25
C TRP A 98 6.47 3.85 0.83
N TYR A 99 7.44 4.49 0.16
CA TYR A 99 7.20 5.00 -1.20
C TYR A 99 7.01 3.88 -2.21
N PHE A 100 7.81 2.82 -2.12
CA PHE A 100 7.69 1.68 -3.01
C PHE A 100 6.36 0.95 -2.80
N GLY A 101 5.93 0.76 -1.54
CA GLY A 101 4.62 0.22 -1.20
C GLY A 101 3.46 1.07 -1.75
N SER A 102 3.59 2.40 -1.75
CA SER A 102 2.56 3.28 -2.32
C SER A 102 2.54 3.23 -3.83
N LEU A 103 3.70 3.23 -4.49
CA LEU A 103 3.78 3.07 -5.94
C LEU A 103 3.14 1.74 -6.37
N LEU A 104 3.48 0.65 -5.67
CA LEU A 104 2.91 -0.67 -5.91
C LEU A 104 1.39 -0.68 -5.68
N SER A 105 0.92 -0.10 -4.58
CA SER A 105 -0.51 -0.01 -4.27
C SER A 105 -1.27 0.79 -5.33
N CYS A 106 -0.72 1.92 -5.78
CA CYS A 106 -1.29 2.71 -6.87
C CYS A 106 -1.32 1.93 -8.20
N ALA A 107 -0.27 1.17 -8.51
CA ALA A 107 -0.25 0.33 -9.70
C ALA A 107 -1.32 -0.77 -9.64
N ILE A 108 -1.49 -1.43 -8.49
CA ILE A 108 -2.53 -2.44 -8.27
C ILE A 108 -3.92 -1.82 -8.43
N LEU A 109 -4.18 -0.67 -7.79
CA LEU A 109 -5.45 0.06 -7.94
C LEU A 109 -5.71 0.45 -9.39
N GLY A 110 -4.70 0.98 -10.08
CA GLY A 110 -4.83 1.40 -11.48
C GLY A 110 -5.11 0.22 -12.41
N ILE A 111 -4.40 -0.89 -12.23
CA ILE A 111 -4.61 -2.12 -13.01
C ILE A 111 -6.01 -2.67 -12.74
N ASP A 112 -6.42 -2.82 -11.47
CA ASP A 112 -7.73 -3.38 -11.09
C ASP A 112 -8.89 -2.51 -11.63
N VAL A 113 -8.79 -1.18 -11.52
CA VAL A 113 -9.80 -0.27 -12.06
C VAL A 113 -9.81 -0.30 -13.59
N ALA A 114 -8.64 -0.28 -14.23
CA ALA A 114 -8.55 -0.30 -15.69
C ALA A 114 -9.10 -1.61 -16.28
N THR A 115 -8.81 -2.75 -15.66
CA THR A 115 -9.33 -4.05 -16.12
C THR A 115 -10.83 -4.17 -15.94
N ARG A 116 -11.40 -3.60 -14.87
CA ARG A 116 -12.86 -3.50 -14.66
C ARG A 116 -13.53 -2.64 -15.74
N ILE A 117 -12.96 -1.48 -16.06
CA ILE A 117 -13.53 -0.57 -17.07
C ILE A 117 -13.41 -1.14 -18.48
N ALA A 118 -12.26 -1.73 -18.81
CA ALA A 118 -11.98 -2.21 -20.16
C ALA A 118 -12.66 -3.54 -20.50
N GLY A 119 -13.19 -4.28 -19.52
CA GLY A 119 -13.90 -5.55 -19.75
C GLY A 119 -13.04 -6.57 -20.51
N VAL A 120 -11.81 -6.82 -20.03
CA VAL A 120 -10.79 -7.59 -20.77
C VAL A 120 -11.27 -9.02 -21.09
N PRO A 121 -11.35 -9.40 -22.40
CA PRO A 121 -11.75 -10.74 -22.83
C PRO A 121 -10.78 -11.82 -22.34
N GLY A 122 -11.31 -12.95 -21.83
CA GLY A 122 -10.51 -14.10 -21.36
C GLY A 122 -10.44 -14.25 -19.83
N MET A 123 -10.91 -13.26 -19.08
CA MET A 123 -11.04 -13.31 -17.61
C MET A 123 -12.31 -13.96 -17.02
N PRO A 124 -13.34 -14.39 -17.79
CA PRO A 124 -14.41 -15.21 -17.21
C PRO A 124 -13.94 -16.57 -16.70
N ALA A 125 -12.80 -17.06 -17.22
CA ALA A 125 -12.24 -18.37 -16.87
C ALA A 125 -11.53 -18.38 -15.50
N VAL A 126 -11.16 -17.22 -14.94
CA VAL A 126 -10.42 -17.10 -13.67
C VAL A 126 -11.37 -16.76 -12.51
N THR A 127 -12.57 -17.34 -12.52
CA THR A 127 -13.73 -17.07 -11.63
C THR A 127 -14.55 -15.84 -12.03
N GLY A 128 -15.88 -16.01 -12.03
CA GLY A 128 -16.84 -15.09 -12.63
C GLY A 128 -16.76 -13.68 -12.06
N HIS A 129 -16.38 -12.73 -12.92
CA HIS A 129 -16.24 -11.30 -12.65
C HIS A 129 -15.27 -10.95 -11.49
N TRP A 130 -14.58 -9.83 -11.64
CA TRP A 130 -13.71 -9.21 -10.64
C TRP A 130 -14.43 -8.79 -9.32
N ASP A 131 -15.67 -9.22 -9.13
CA ASP A 131 -16.51 -9.07 -7.93
C ASP A 131 -16.38 -10.25 -6.95
N VAL A 132 -15.39 -11.12 -7.16
CA VAL A 132 -14.99 -12.09 -6.14
C VAL A 132 -14.28 -11.38 -4.99
N ALA A 133 -14.66 -11.74 -3.76
CA ALA A 133 -14.16 -11.13 -2.53
C ALA A 133 -12.64 -10.88 -2.48
N PRO A 134 -11.75 -11.77 -2.98
CA PRO A 134 -10.31 -11.54 -2.96
C PRO A 134 -9.88 -10.28 -3.72
N ALA A 135 -10.43 -9.99 -4.90
CA ALA A 135 -10.06 -8.80 -5.67
C ALA A 135 -10.46 -7.51 -4.93
N THR A 136 -11.65 -7.49 -4.33
CA THR A 136 -12.11 -6.39 -3.47
C THR A 136 -11.22 -6.20 -2.25
N PHE A 137 -10.73 -7.29 -1.63
CA PHE A 137 -9.76 -7.18 -0.53
C PHE A 137 -8.42 -6.60 -0.98
N ALA A 138 -7.89 -7.00 -2.14
CA ALA A 138 -6.67 -6.40 -2.67
C ALA A 138 -6.82 -4.89 -2.89
N LEU A 139 -7.94 -4.45 -3.46
CA LEU A 139 -8.26 -3.04 -3.67
C LEU A 139 -8.41 -2.29 -2.34
N ALA A 140 -9.11 -2.88 -1.37
CA ALA A 140 -9.28 -2.31 -0.04
C ALA A 140 -7.94 -2.16 0.70
N PHE A 141 -7.08 -3.16 0.68
CA PHE A 141 -5.76 -3.09 1.31
C PHE A 141 -4.84 -2.08 0.62
N ALA A 142 -4.84 -2.04 -0.72
CA ALA A 142 -4.06 -1.06 -1.47
C ALA A 142 -4.54 0.38 -1.20
N GLY A 143 -5.86 0.61 -1.22
CA GLY A 143 -6.45 1.90 -0.89
C GLY A 143 -6.15 2.32 0.55
N ALA A 144 -6.29 1.39 1.51
CA ALA A 144 -5.96 1.64 2.91
C ALA A 144 -4.48 1.95 3.09
N PHE A 145 -3.57 1.28 2.37
CA PHE A 145 -2.14 1.56 2.44
C PHE A 145 -1.81 2.96 1.91
N VAL A 146 -2.39 3.36 0.78
CA VAL A 146 -2.22 4.71 0.22
C VAL A 146 -2.77 5.77 1.18
N GLY A 147 -3.95 5.53 1.75
CA GLY A 147 -4.54 6.41 2.75
C GLY A 147 -3.67 6.54 4.00
N LEU A 148 -3.13 5.43 4.50
CA LEU A 148 -2.24 5.39 5.65
C LEU A 148 -0.92 6.12 5.40
N HIS A 149 -0.27 5.89 4.25
CA HIS A 149 0.95 6.63 3.92
C HIS A 149 0.65 8.12 3.69
N GLY A 150 -0.51 8.45 3.10
CA GLY A 150 -1.00 9.82 2.99
C GLY A 150 -1.12 10.51 4.34
N SER A 151 -1.70 9.85 5.35
CA SER A 151 -1.81 10.41 6.70
C SER A 151 -0.45 10.59 7.39
N VAL A 152 0.53 9.71 7.09
CA VAL A 152 1.93 9.86 7.53
C VAL A 152 2.58 11.09 6.88
N LEU A 153 2.37 11.30 5.58
CA LEU A 153 2.92 12.46 4.86
C LEU A 153 2.29 13.79 5.32
N LEU A 154 1.01 13.77 5.65
CA LEU A 154 0.28 14.92 6.21
C LEU A 154 0.64 15.21 7.67
N GLY A 155 1.35 14.29 8.33
CA GLY A 155 1.75 14.43 9.73
C GLY A 155 0.63 14.14 10.73
N ILE A 156 -0.47 13.52 10.29
CA ILE A 156 -1.53 13.02 11.18
C ILE A 156 -1.03 11.80 11.94
N ASN A 157 -0.31 10.89 11.26
CA ASN A 157 0.30 9.71 11.87
C ASN A 157 1.81 9.85 11.83
N VAL A 158 2.48 9.38 12.88
CA VAL A 158 3.94 9.20 12.87
C VAL A 158 4.24 7.75 12.49
N ALA A 159 5.32 7.53 11.72
CA ALA A 159 5.78 6.20 11.34
C ALA A 159 7.25 6.01 11.75
N TYR A 160 7.61 4.77 12.11
CA TYR A 160 8.97 4.39 12.46
C TYR A 160 9.92 4.66 11.27
N PRO A 161 11.14 5.19 11.51
CA PRO A 161 11.84 5.37 12.80
C PRO A 161 11.69 6.75 13.43
N ARG A 162 10.76 7.60 12.97
CA ARG A 162 10.54 8.89 13.62
C ARG A 162 9.70 8.70 14.87
N GLN A 163 10.13 9.24 16.00
CA GLN A 163 9.35 9.29 17.24
C GLN A 163 9.17 10.76 17.61
N ARG A 164 7.94 11.20 17.91
CA ARG A 164 7.65 12.58 18.36
C ARG A 164 7.12 12.57 19.80
N HIS A 165 8.01 12.19 20.72
CA HIS A 165 7.87 12.43 22.17
C HIS A 165 6.82 11.59 22.95
N TRP A 166 6.38 10.44 22.46
CA TRP A 166 5.79 9.39 23.30
C TRP A 166 6.41 8.01 23.01
N GLU A 167 6.51 7.16 24.04
CA GLU A 167 7.02 5.79 23.93
C GLU A 167 5.90 4.84 23.49
N ASP A 168 6.17 4.06 22.45
CA ASP A 168 5.43 2.86 22.02
C ASP A 168 6.16 1.58 22.44
#